data_AF-A0A662Q6X0-F1
#
_entry.id   AF-A0A662Q6X0-F1
#
_cell.length_a   1.000
_cell.length_b   1.000
_cell.length_c   1.000
_cell.angle_alpha   90.00
_cell.angle_beta   90.00
_cell.angle_gamma   90.00
#
_symmetry.space_group_name_H-M   'P 1'
#
loop_
_entity.id
_entity.type
_entity.pdbx_description
1 polymer ?
#
loop_
_entity_poly.entity_id
_entity_poly.type
_entity_poly.pdbx_seq_one_letter_code
_entity_poly.pdbx_strand_id
1 'polypeptide(L)' 'LLESTIYHRKLKRKVRYKTLIRLELYKLIKHLLGEKRYKGLRIWW' A
#
# COMPACT_ATOMS: atom_id res chain seq x y z
N LEU A 1 11.65 -6.47 10.06
CA LEU A 1 10.41 -6.76 9.31
C LEU A 1 9.91 -5.57 8.47
N LEU A 2 9.71 -4.38 9.04
CA LEU A 2 9.14 -3.19 8.33
C LEU A 2 10.13 -2.41 7.45
N GLU A 3 11.43 -2.56 7.70
CA GLU A 3 12.50 -1.93 6.91
C GLU A 3 12.84 -2.69 5.63
N SER A 4 12.36 -3.93 5.52
CA SER A 4 12.58 -4.79 4.37
C SER A 4 12.06 -4.08 3.11
N THR A 5 12.82 -4.18 2.01
CA THR A 5 12.45 -3.55 0.75
C THR A 5 11.98 -4.61 -0.24
N ILE A 6 10.85 -4.36 -0.89
CA ILE A 6 10.33 -5.19 -1.98
C ILE A 6 10.58 -4.46 -3.30
N TYR A 7 10.96 -5.21 -4.33
CA TYR A 7 11.02 -4.66 -5.67
C TYR A 7 9.60 -4.50 -6.25
N HIS A 8 9.17 -3.26 -6.47
CA HIS A 8 7.86 -2.98 -7.03
C HIS A 8 7.93 -2.91 -8.56
N ARG A 9 7.50 -3.98 -9.25
CA ARG A 9 7.59 -4.14 -10.72
C ARG A 9 7.10 -2.92 -11.51
N LYS A 10 5.93 -2.36 -11.15
CA LYS A 10 5.35 -1.19 -11.85
C LYS A 10 6.12 0.11 -11.63
N LEU A 11 6.81 0.25 -10.50
CA LEU A 11 7.62 1.45 -10.19
C LEU A 11 9.10 1.25 -10.52
N LYS A 12 9.48 0.04 -10.97
CA LYS A 12 10.85 -0.40 -11.27
C LYS A 12 11.87 -0.06 -10.18
N ARG A 13 11.45 0.02 -8.92
CA ARG A 13 12.28 0.42 -7.78
C ARG A 13 11.96 -0.37 -6.52
N LYS A 14 12.92 -0.40 -5.60
CA LYS A 14 12.74 -0.99 -4.27
C LYS A 14 11.94 -0.04 -3.37
N VAL A 15 10.85 -0.54 -2.79
CA VAL A 15 9.96 0.20 -1.89
C VAL A 15 9.92 -0.53 -0.55
N ARG A 16 9.97 0.22 0.56
CA ARG A 16 9.88 -0.37 1.91
C ARG A 16 8.45 -0.82 2.20
N TYR A 17 8.30 -1.94 2.93
CA TYR A 17 6.98 -2.41 3.40
C TYR A 17 6.22 -1.32 4.17
N LYS A 18 6.92 -0.53 5.00
CA LYS A 18 6.33 0.60 5.74
C LYS A 18 5.56 1.58 4.84
N THR A 19 6.07 1.85 3.64
CA THR A 19 5.42 2.77 2.69
C THR A 19 4.14 2.17 2.11
N LEU A 20 4.16 0.88 1.78
CA LEU A 20 2.97 0.18 1.28
C LEU A 20 1.86 0.14 2.33
N ILE A 21 2.21 -0.19 3.58
CA ILE A 21 1.26 -0.23 4.70
C ILE A 21 0.65 1.15 4.93
N ARG A 22 1.44 2.24 4.88
CA ARG A 22 0.91 3.61 4.99
C ARG A 22 -0.12 3.92 3.90
N LEU A 23 0.16 3.54 2.65
CA LEU A 23 -0.78 3.74 1.55
C LEU A 23 -2.09 2.97 1.78
N GLU A 24 -2.02 1.78 2.37
CA GLU A 24 -3.20 0.99 2.72
C GLU A 24 -4.04 1.62 3.83
N LEU A 25 -3.38 2.12 4.87
CA LEU A 25 -4.05 2.84 5.95
C LEU A 25 -4.76 4.09 5.44
N TYR A 26 -4.17 4.84 4.49
CA TYR A 26 -4.86 5.98 3.87
C TYR A 26 -6.13 5.57 3.12
N LYS A 27 -6.15 4.40 2.45
CA LYS A 27 -7.36 3.90 1.79
C LYS A 27 -8.43 3.48 2.80
N LEU A 28 -8.02 2.85 3.91
CA LEU A 28 -8.90 2.50 5.01
C LEU A 28 -9.52 3.75 5.65
N ILE A 29 -8.72 4.78 5.92
CA ILE A 29 -9.21 6.05 6.48
C ILE A 29 -10.25 6.69 5.53
N LYS A 30 -9.95 6.78 4.23
CA LYS A 30 -10.91 7.29 3.22
C LYS A 30 -12.19 6.47 3.12
N HIS A 31 -12.10 5.17 3.41
CA HIS A 31 -13.26 4.31 3.46
C HIS A 31 -14.12 4.54 4.71
N LEU A 32 -13.48 4.69 5.87
CA LEU A 32 -14.16 5.02 7.12
C LEU A 32 -14.83 6.40 7.06
N LEU A 33 -14.23 7.36 6.35
CA LEU A 33 -14.80 8.68 6.09
C LEU A 33 -15.92 8.69 5.02
N GLY A 34 -16.24 7.52 4.43
CA GLY A 34 -17.30 7.41 3.43
C GLY A 34 -16.98 7.98 2.04
N GLU A 35 -15.78 8.56 1.84
CA GLU A 35 -15.39 9.17 0.57
C GLU A 35 -15.20 8.13 -0.54
N LYS A 36 -14.59 6.98 -0.22
CA LYS A 36 -14.23 5.98 -1.24
C LYS A 36 -14.28 4.57 -0.67
N ARG A 37 -15.03 3.66 -1.32
CA ARG A 37 -15.06 2.24 -0.91
C ARG A 37 -13.65 1.64 -0.93
N TYR A 38 -13.26 1.02 0.18
CA TYR A 38 -11.96 0.37 0.31
C TYR A 38 -11.82 -0.72 -0.75
N LYS A 39 -10.69 -0.70 -1.46
CA LYS A 39 -10.26 -1.79 -2.33
C LYS A 39 -8.87 -2.21 -1.88
N GLY A 40 -8.78 -3.42 -1.34
CA GLY A 40 -7.54 -4.00 -0.87
C GLY A 40 -6.48 -4.02 -1.97
N LEU A 41 -5.23 -3.76 -1.58
CA LEU A 41 -4.13 -3.72 -2.52
C LEU A 41 -3.82 -5.14 -2.98
N ARG A 42 -4.09 -5.40 -4.27
CA ARG A 42 -3.61 -6.59 -4.97
C ARG A 42 -2.17 -6.33 -5.39
N ILE A 43 -1.20 -6.76 -4.57
CA ILE A 43 0.14 -7.02 -5.09
C ILE A 43 0.02 -8.33 -5.85
N TRP A 44 0.01 -8.25 -7.18
CA TRP A 44 0.41 -9.37 -8.02
C TRP A 44 1.94 -9.31 -8.08
N TRP A 45 2.58 -10.26 -7.38
CA TRP A 45 4.03 -10.44 -7.38
C TRP A 45 4.52 -10.80 -8.77
#